data_AF-A0A6V7L9S7-F1
#
_entry.id   AF-A0A6V7L9S7-F1
#
_cell.length_a   1.000
_cell.length_b   1.000
_cell.length_c   1.000
_cell.angle_alpha   90.00
_cell.angle_beta   90.00
_cell.angle_gamma   90.00
#
_symmetry.space_group_name_H-M   'P 1'
#
loop_
_entity.id
_entity.type
_entity.pdbx_description
1 polymer ?
#
loop_
_entity_poly.entity_id
_entity_poly.type
_entity_poly.pdbx_seq_one_letter_code
_entity_poly.pdbx_strand_id
1 'polypeptide(L)'
;NYVLNYLATQPKLPNFVIQALVTLFARISKLGWFDADKDEYVFRNVVGDVSKFLQGSVEHCMIGVQLLSQLTCEMNQISEADANRSLTKHRKIASSFRDTQLFEIFRLSCSLLGTARENCKNLNFNDEAQHGLMTQLLRLARNCLTFDFIGTSTDESSDDLCTVQIPTSWRPAFLDFTTLKLYFDLYHSLPNTLSSLALSCLVQIASVRRSLFSNTERAKFLTHLVNGVKHILQNPQGLSDPGNYHEFCRLLARLKSNYQLGELVMVENYPEAIQLIANFTVRSLQMWQFAPNSVHYLLSLWQRMVASVPYVKATEPHLLETYTPEVTNAYITSRLESVSVVVREGLEDPLDDLGMVQQQLEQLSVIGRCEYQKTCTLLVQLFDQAANTYSKLLSQNASPSQQIELRIQEGQLTWLVYIIGSAIGGRVSFNSNEEHDAMDGELVCRVLQLMNLTDSGLAQAGCEKLELAMLSFFEQFRKIYVGDSIQKNSKVYRRLSEVLGLNDEAMVLSVFIRK
;
A
#
# COMPACT_ATOMS: atom_id res chain seq x y z
N ASN A 1 21.67 -37.11 -8.20
CA ASN A 1 20.36 -37.65 -7.77
C ASN A 1 20.30 -38.28 -6.39
N TYR A 2 21.38 -38.35 -5.59
CA TYR A 2 21.32 -38.93 -4.22
C TYR A 2 20.27 -38.26 -3.31
N VAL A 3 20.28 -36.92 -3.24
CA VAL A 3 19.35 -36.15 -2.39
C VAL A 3 17.89 -36.45 -2.72
N LEU A 4 17.53 -36.43 -4.01
CA LEU A 4 16.19 -36.74 -4.48
C LEU A 4 15.77 -38.17 -4.13
N ASN A 5 16.65 -39.16 -4.36
CA ASN A 5 16.34 -40.55 -4.01
C ASN A 5 16.16 -40.75 -2.50
N TYR A 6 16.97 -40.07 -1.69
CA TYR A 6 16.86 -40.13 -0.24
C TYR A 6 15.54 -39.54 0.26
N LEU A 7 15.16 -38.36 -0.24
CA LEU A 7 13.87 -37.73 0.06
C LEU A 7 12.67 -38.57 -0.42
N ALA A 8 12.78 -39.22 -1.58
CA ALA A 8 11.72 -40.07 -2.13
C ALA A 8 11.54 -41.38 -1.35
N THR A 9 12.61 -41.93 -0.75
CA THR A 9 12.53 -43.17 0.02
C THR A 9 12.17 -42.95 1.49
N GLN A 10 12.38 -41.74 2.01
CA GLN A 10 12.15 -41.38 3.41
C GLN A 10 11.30 -40.10 3.54
N PRO A 11 10.02 -40.11 3.11
CA PRO A 11 9.16 -38.91 3.12
C PRO A 11 8.74 -38.45 4.53
N LYS A 12 8.96 -39.29 5.56
CA LYS A 12 8.57 -39.03 6.96
C LYS A 12 9.75 -38.58 7.83
N LEU A 13 10.82 -38.09 7.23
CA LEU A 13 11.94 -37.51 7.97
C LEU A 13 11.47 -36.29 8.80
N PRO A 14 12.16 -35.96 9.90
CA PRO A 14 11.89 -34.73 10.63
C PRO A 14 11.97 -33.50 9.70
N ASN A 15 11.06 -32.55 9.86
CA ASN A 15 10.94 -31.39 8.96
C ASN A 15 12.26 -30.63 8.77
N PHE A 16 13.06 -30.46 9.83
CA PHE A 16 14.36 -29.78 9.71
C PHE A 16 15.36 -30.53 8.82
N VAL A 17 15.31 -31.87 8.77
CA VAL A 17 16.14 -32.70 7.88
C VAL A 17 15.69 -32.55 6.44
N ILE A 18 14.36 -32.59 6.20
CA ILE A 18 13.79 -32.36 4.87
C ILE A 18 14.20 -30.98 4.37
N GLN A 19 14.04 -29.94 5.18
CA GLN A 19 14.44 -28.57 4.82
C GLN A 19 15.93 -28.47 4.50
N ALA A 20 16.82 -29.07 5.30
CA ALA A 20 18.26 -29.07 5.02
C ALA A 20 18.60 -29.74 3.68
N LEU A 21 17.95 -30.86 3.36
CA LEU A 21 18.14 -31.57 2.10
C LEU A 21 17.55 -30.80 0.90
N VAL A 22 16.40 -30.15 1.08
CA VAL A 22 15.77 -29.27 0.09
C VAL A 22 16.67 -28.07 -0.21
N THR A 23 17.24 -27.42 0.81
CA THR A 23 18.23 -26.35 0.64
C THR A 23 19.50 -26.84 -0.04
N LEU A 24 20.01 -28.02 0.34
CA LEU A 24 21.17 -28.62 -0.30
C LEU A 24 20.92 -28.87 -1.79
N PHE A 25 19.77 -29.43 -2.15
CA PHE A 25 19.35 -29.61 -3.54
C PHE A 25 19.37 -28.27 -4.30
N ALA A 26 18.69 -27.25 -3.77
CA ALA A 26 18.60 -25.95 -4.42
C ALA A 26 19.99 -25.32 -4.68
N ARG A 27 20.88 -25.38 -3.68
CA ARG A 27 22.25 -24.85 -3.79
C ARG A 27 23.10 -25.60 -4.79
N ILE A 28 23.04 -26.94 -4.79
CA ILE A 28 23.77 -27.75 -5.78
C ILE A 28 23.28 -27.42 -7.19
N SER A 29 21.95 -27.36 -7.40
CA SER A 29 21.36 -27.06 -8.70
C SER A 29 21.74 -25.66 -9.20
N LYS A 30 21.79 -24.64 -8.31
CA LYS A 30 22.26 -23.30 -8.65
C LYS A 30 23.75 -23.28 -9.00
N LEU A 31 24.59 -23.93 -8.21
CA LEU A 31 26.04 -23.93 -8.43
C LEU A 31 26.43 -24.65 -9.73
N GLY A 32 25.76 -25.77 -10.03
CA GLY A 32 25.96 -26.57 -11.22
C GLY A 32 25.07 -26.18 -12.41
N TRP A 33 24.38 -25.03 -12.38
CA TRP A 33 23.39 -24.65 -13.39
C TRP A 33 23.88 -24.68 -14.85
N PHE A 34 25.18 -24.48 -15.05
CA PHE A 34 25.86 -24.51 -16.34
C PHE A 34 26.77 -25.73 -16.53
N ASP A 35 26.79 -26.66 -15.57
CA ASP A 35 27.55 -27.90 -15.69
C ASP A 35 26.87 -28.81 -16.72
N ALA A 36 27.63 -29.21 -17.73
CA ALA A 36 27.17 -30.07 -18.81
C ALA A 36 27.90 -31.42 -18.78
N ASP A 37 27.16 -32.50 -18.93
CA ASP A 37 27.70 -33.84 -19.19
C ASP A 37 27.10 -34.33 -20.50
N LYS A 38 27.94 -34.79 -21.44
CA LYS A 38 27.53 -35.24 -22.78
C LYS A 38 26.55 -34.28 -23.48
N ASP A 39 26.86 -32.99 -23.46
CA ASP A 39 26.08 -31.89 -24.05
C ASP A 39 24.71 -31.61 -23.41
N GLU A 40 24.38 -32.26 -22.29
CA GLU A 40 23.15 -32.00 -21.52
C GLU A 40 23.47 -31.26 -20.21
N TYR A 41 22.70 -30.21 -19.92
CA TYR A 41 22.78 -29.50 -18.65
C TYR A 41 22.07 -30.27 -17.54
N VAL A 42 22.84 -31.04 -16.78
CA VAL A 42 22.35 -32.03 -15.80
C VAL A 42 21.43 -31.42 -14.75
N PHE A 43 21.67 -30.16 -14.34
CA PHE A 43 20.92 -29.50 -13.28
C PHE A 43 19.71 -28.67 -13.76
N ARG A 44 19.40 -28.70 -15.06
CA ARG A 44 18.28 -27.93 -15.62
C ARG A 44 16.97 -28.69 -15.75
N ASN A 45 16.96 -30.02 -15.65
CA ASN A 45 15.75 -30.84 -15.77
C ASN A 45 14.95 -30.95 -14.44
N VAL A 46 14.80 -29.84 -13.72
CA VAL A 46 14.30 -29.88 -12.34
C VAL A 46 12.82 -30.26 -12.27
N VAL A 47 12.00 -29.75 -13.19
CA VAL A 47 10.57 -30.09 -13.22
C VAL A 47 10.38 -31.59 -13.52
N GLY A 48 11.17 -32.15 -14.45
CA GLY A 48 11.15 -33.58 -14.76
C GLY A 48 11.55 -34.43 -13.55
N ASP A 49 12.61 -34.03 -12.84
CA ASP A 49 13.12 -34.74 -11.67
C ASP A 49 12.12 -34.73 -10.50
N VAL A 50 11.43 -33.59 -10.28
CA VAL A 50 10.46 -33.43 -9.20
C VAL A 50 9.10 -34.05 -9.54
N SER A 51 8.74 -34.19 -10.83
CA SER A 51 7.41 -34.67 -11.24
C SER A 51 7.01 -36.02 -10.62
N LYS A 52 7.98 -36.89 -10.32
CA LYS A 52 7.74 -38.19 -9.66
C LYS A 52 7.22 -38.04 -8.23
N PHE A 53 7.64 -37.01 -7.50
CA PHE A 53 7.16 -36.72 -6.16
C PHE A 53 5.68 -36.31 -6.17
N LEU A 54 5.26 -35.61 -7.22
CA LEU A 54 3.90 -35.06 -7.37
C LEU A 54 2.87 -36.15 -7.66
N GLN A 55 3.31 -37.33 -8.11
CA GLN A 55 2.47 -38.51 -8.34
C GLN A 55 2.38 -39.43 -7.11
N GLY A 56 3.13 -39.13 -6.04
CA GLY A 56 3.19 -39.91 -4.81
C GLY A 56 2.11 -39.55 -3.80
N SER A 57 2.39 -39.82 -2.52
CA SER A 57 1.52 -39.40 -1.41
C SER A 57 1.53 -37.89 -1.19
N VAL A 58 0.67 -37.37 -0.31
CA VAL A 58 0.62 -35.95 0.06
C VAL A 58 1.99 -35.47 0.57
N GLU A 59 2.70 -36.29 1.35
CA GLU A 59 4.04 -35.99 1.85
C GLU A 59 5.07 -35.90 0.72
N HIS A 60 5.01 -36.80 -0.27
CA HIS A 60 5.89 -36.71 -1.44
C HIS A 60 5.59 -35.44 -2.24
N CYS A 61 4.31 -35.15 -2.48
CA CYS A 61 3.89 -33.94 -3.18
C CYS A 61 4.39 -32.69 -2.44
N MET A 62 4.25 -32.64 -1.11
CA MET A 62 4.75 -31.56 -0.27
C MET A 62 6.27 -31.37 -0.42
N ILE A 63 7.05 -32.45 -0.38
CA ILE A 63 8.51 -32.39 -0.61
C ILE A 63 8.81 -31.88 -2.02
N GLY A 64 8.11 -32.35 -3.05
CA GLY A 64 8.27 -31.90 -4.42
C GLY A 64 8.03 -30.40 -4.57
N VAL A 65 6.96 -29.88 -3.98
CA VAL A 65 6.64 -28.44 -3.98
C VAL A 65 7.71 -27.66 -3.20
N GLN A 66 8.18 -28.16 -2.06
CA GLN A 66 9.26 -27.53 -1.28
C GLN A 66 10.58 -27.45 -2.08
N LEU A 67 10.93 -28.50 -2.83
CA LEU A 67 12.12 -28.51 -3.71
C LEU A 67 12.05 -27.39 -4.75
N LEU A 68 10.92 -27.24 -5.44
CA LEU A 68 10.72 -26.19 -6.44
C LEU A 68 10.68 -24.80 -5.82
N SER A 69 10.04 -24.67 -4.66
CA SER A 69 9.90 -23.40 -3.96
C SER A 69 11.25 -22.88 -3.48
N GLN A 70 12.03 -23.74 -2.81
CA GLN A 70 13.36 -23.40 -2.34
C GLN A 70 14.32 -23.14 -3.50
N LEU A 71 14.25 -23.91 -4.58
CA LEU A 71 15.04 -23.62 -5.78
C LEU A 71 14.71 -22.25 -6.36
N THR A 72 13.44 -21.91 -6.46
CA THR A 72 12.99 -20.60 -6.99
C THR A 72 13.53 -19.45 -6.14
N CYS A 73 13.47 -19.57 -4.80
CA CYS A 73 14.07 -18.61 -3.88
C CYS A 73 15.59 -18.51 -4.04
N GLU A 74 16.29 -19.65 -4.05
CA GLU A 74 17.75 -19.71 -4.14
C GLU A 74 18.27 -19.12 -5.47
N MET A 75 17.55 -19.33 -6.57
CA MET A 75 17.85 -18.75 -7.88
C MET A 75 17.62 -17.23 -7.91
N ASN A 76 16.69 -16.72 -7.11
CA ASN A 76 16.34 -15.30 -7.05
C ASN A 76 17.19 -14.50 -6.05
N GLN A 77 17.63 -15.14 -4.96
CA GLN A 77 18.37 -14.48 -3.88
C GLN A 77 19.87 -14.34 -4.20
N ILE A 78 20.40 -13.15 -3.96
CA ILE A 78 21.83 -12.89 -3.93
C ILE A 78 22.30 -13.21 -2.50
N SER A 79 23.03 -14.31 -2.32
CA SER A 79 23.68 -14.59 -1.04
C SER A 79 24.83 -13.60 -0.80
N GLU A 80 25.16 -13.28 0.46
CA GLU A 80 26.39 -12.54 0.81
C GLU A 80 27.64 -13.17 0.18
N ALA A 81 27.68 -14.51 0.07
CA ALA A 81 28.77 -15.23 -0.58
C ALA A 81 28.81 -14.99 -2.11
N ASP A 82 27.65 -14.79 -2.76
CA ASP A 82 27.54 -14.50 -4.19
C ASP A 82 27.90 -13.05 -4.51
N ALA A 83 27.50 -12.12 -3.64
CA ALA A 83 27.84 -10.70 -3.71
C ALA A 83 29.37 -10.49 -3.70
N ASN A 84 30.07 -11.26 -2.87
CA ASN A 84 31.53 -11.20 -2.73
C ASN A 84 32.32 -11.98 -3.79
N ARG A 85 31.68 -12.88 -4.55
CA ARG A 85 32.36 -13.77 -5.53
C ARG A 85 32.17 -13.36 -6.99
N SER A 86 30.93 -13.22 -7.47
CA SER A 86 30.63 -12.77 -8.84
C SER A 86 29.12 -12.55 -9.07
N LEU A 87 28.66 -11.31 -8.88
CA LEU A 87 27.29 -10.91 -9.18
C LEU A 87 26.88 -11.20 -10.64
N THR A 88 27.83 -11.11 -11.57
CA THR A 88 27.63 -11.44 -12.99
C THR A 88 27.27 -12.90 -13.20
N LYS A 89 27.90 -13.84 -12.47
CA LYS A 89 27.56 -15.26 -12.55
C LYS A 89 26.14 -15.51 -12.04
N HIS A 90 25.79 -14.93 -10.90
CA HIS A 90 24.44 -15.03 -10.34
C HIS A 90 23.38 -14.52 -11.33
N ARG A 91 23.53 -13.32 -11.88
CA ARG A 91 22.59 -12.75 -12.85
C ARG A 91 22.40 -13.63 -14.10
N LYS A 92 23.48 -14.26 -14.59
CA LYS A 92 23.41 -15.21 -15.72
C LYS A 92 22.61 -16.46 -15.37
N ILE A 93 22.83 -17.02 -14.17
CA ILE A 93 22.08 -18.19 -13.67
C ILE A 93 20.59 -17.82 -13.54
N ALA A 94 20.29 -16.75 -12.81
CA ALA A 94 18.91 -16.29 -12.57
C ALA A 94 18.18 -16.00 -13.89
N SER A 95 18.82 -15.31 -14.85
CA SER A 95 18.25 -15.05 -16.17
C SER A 95 17.97 -16.35 -16.94
N SER A 96 18.91 -17.29 -16.93
CA SER A 96 18.73 -18.59 -17.58
C SER A 96 17.60 -19.40 -16.93
N PHE A 97 17.50 -19.41 -15.60
CA PHE A 97 16.42 -20.09 -14.87
C PHE A 97 15.05 -19.48 -15.18
N ARG A 98 14.95 -18.14 -15.17
CA ARG A 98 13.76 -17.38 -15.54
C ARG A 98 13.23 -17.77 -16.92
N ASP A 99 14.13 -17.88 -17.90
CA ASP A 99 13.78 -18.10 -19.29
C ASP A 99 13.50 -19.57 -19.64
N THR A 100 14.04 -20.51 -18.85
CA THR A 100 13.99 -21.95 -19.19
C THR A 100 13.11 -22.80 -18.27
N GLN A 101 12.94 -22.45 -16.99
CA GLN A 101 12.26 -23.32 -16.01
C GLN A 101 11.16 -22.62 -15.22
N LEU A 102 11.33 -21.33 -14.89
CA LEU A 102 10.43 -20.62 -13.97
C LEU A 102 8.96 -20.64 -14.43
N PHE A 103 8.70 -20.50 -15.73
CA PHE A 103 7.33 -20.53 -16.26
C PHE A 103 6.67 -21.90 -16.09
N GLU A 104 7.41 -22.98 -16.32
CA GLU A 104 6.90 -24.34 -16.17
C GLU A 104 6.57 -24.64 -14.71
N ILE A 105 7.42 -24.18 -13.79
CA ILE A 105 7.18 -24.26 -12.34
C ILE A 105 5.91 -23.49 -11.96
N PHE A 106 5.73 -22.27 -12.48
CA PHE A 106 4.51 -21.49 -12.24
C PHE A 106 3.27 -22.21 -12.77
N ARG A 107 3.29 -22.71 -14.01
CA ARG A 107 2.15 -23.47 -14.59
C ARG A 107 1.83 -24.72 -13.79
N LEU A 108 2.85 -25.45 -13.34
CA LEU A 108 2.67 -26.62 -12.48
C LEU A 108 1.99 -26.23 -11.16
N SER A 109 2.43 -25.15 -10.52
CA SER A 109 1.80 -24.66 -9.28
C SER A 109 0.32 -24.31 -9.50
N CYS A 110 -0.01 -23.62 -10.60
CA CYS A 110 -1.40 -23.29 -10.96
C CYS A 110 -2.22 -24.55 -11.26
N SER A 111 -1.66 -25.56 -11.92
CA SER A 111 -2.35 -26.83 -12.18
C SER A 111 -2.69 -27.56 -10.88
N LEU A 112 -1.73 -27.69 -9.96
CA LEU A 112 -1.94 -28.35 -8.67
C LEU A 112 -2.95 -27.59 -7.80
N LEU A 113 -2.87 -26.26 -7.78
CA LEU A 113 -3.84 -25.40 -7.10
C LEU A 113 -5.24 -25.52 -7.72
N GLY A 114 -5.34 -25.61 -9.06
CA GLY A 114 -6.60 -25.82 -9.77
C GLY A 114 -7.25 -27.16 -9.40
N THR A 115 -6.47 -28.24 -9.38
CA THR A 115 -6.93 -29.57 -8.93
C THR A 115 -7.34 -29.56 -7.46
N ALA A 116 -6.59 -28.86 -6.60
CA ALA A 116 -6.94 -28.75 -5.19
C ALA A 116 -8.24 -27.94 -4.98
N ARG A 117 -8.44 -26.86 -5.75
CA ARG A 117 -9.68 -26.08 -5.75
C ARG A 117 -10.90 -26.92 -6.15
N GLU A 118 -10.79 -27.71 -7.22
CA GLU A 118 -11.87 -28.59 -7.69
C GLU A 118 -12.25 -29.63 -6.63
N ASN A 119 -11.27 -30.08 -5.84
CA ASN A 119 -11.45 -31.03 -4.75
C ASN A 119 -11.66 -30.37 -3.38
N CYS A 120 -11.85 -29.04 -3.30
CA CYS A 120 -11.84 -28.30 -2.04
C CYS A 120 -12.89 -28.81 -1.02
N LYS A 121 -14.03 -29.32 -1.48
CA LYS A 121 -15.05 -29.94 -0.61
C LYS A 121 -14.59 -31.21 0.11
N ASN A 122 -13.57 -31.88 -0.42
CA ASN A 122 -12.99 -33.10 0.15
C ASN A 122 -11.68 -32.83 0.91
N LEU A 123 -11.20 -31.58 0.89
CA LEU A 123 -10.01 -31.18 1.63
C LEU A 123 -10.38 -30.84 3.08
N ASN A 124 -9.61 -31.37 4.02
CA ASN A 124 -9.70 -31.04 5.42
C ASN A 124 -8.50 -30.15 5.79
N PHE A 125 -8.71 -28.84 5.87
CA PHE A 125 -7.65 -27.90 6.24
C PHE A 125 -7.31 -27.91 7.73
N ASN A 126 -7.96 -28.76 8.55
CA ASN A 126 -7.47 -29.08 9.90
C ASN A 126 -6.40 -30.18 9.88
N ASP A 127 -6.24 -30.90 8.77
CA ASP A 127 -5.13 -31.84 8.57
C ASP A 127 -3.85 -31.06 8.24
N GLU A 128 -2.79 -31.26 9.05
CA GLU A 128 -1.53 -30.54 8.93
C GLU A 128 -0.84 -30.77 7.59
N ALA A 129 -0.96 -31.97 7.01
CA ALA A 129 -0.32 -32.30 5.75
C ALA A 129 -1.03 -31.62 4.56
N GLN A 130 -2.37 -31.62 4.54
CA GLN A 130 -3.14 -30.94 3.50
C GLN A 130 -3.03 -29.42 3.59
N HIS A 131 -3.08 -28.86 4.81
CA HIS A 131 -2.85 -27.43 5.05
C HIS A 131 -1.42 -27.02 4.65
N GLY A 132 -0.43 -27.82 5.07
CA GLY A 132 0.98 -27.63 4.75
C GLY A 132 1.24 -27.66 3.25
N LEU A 133 0.68 -28.62 2.52
CA LEU A 133 0.80 -28.69 1.06
C LEU A 133 0.22 -27.45 0.38
N MET A 134 -0.98 -27.01 0.77
CA MET A 134 -1.60 -25.80 0.20
C MET A 134 -0.77 -24.55 0.49
N THR A 135 -0.23 -24.42 1.71
CA THR A 135 0.69 -23.35 2.08
C THR A 135 1.90 -23.32 1.15
N GLN A 136 2.53 -24.47 0.91
CA GLN A 136 3.72 -24.56 0.07
C GLN A 136 3.40 -24.28 -1.41
N LEU A 137 2.23 -24.72 -1.91
CA LEU A 137 1.80 -24.45 -3.28
C LEU A 137 1.55 -22.95 -3.53
N LEU A 138 0.86 -22.28 -2.62
CA LEU A 138 0.63 -20.84 -2.71
C LEU A 138 1.93 -20.05 -2.60
N ARG A 139 2.86 -20.49 -1.72
CA ARG A 139 4.21 -19.89 -1.63
C ARG A 139 5.02 -20.11 -2.90
N LEU A 140 4.97 -21.30 -3.50
CA LEU A 140 5.65 -21.57 -4.77
C LEU A 140 5.15 -20.64 -5.86
N ALA A 141 3.83 -20.53 -6.03
CA ALA A 141 3.23 -19.61 -6.99
C ALA A 141 3.64 -18.16 -6.74
N ARG A 142 3.59 -17.70 -5.48
CA ARG A 142 4.04 -16.37 -5.09
C ARG A 142 5.51 -16.14 -5.45
N ASN A 143 6.40 -17.08 -5.09
CA ASN A 143 7.83 -16.99 -5.38
C ASN A 143 8.11 -16.88 -6.88
N CYS A 144 7.33 -17.57 -7.72
CA CYS A 144 7.40 -17.42 -9.16
C CYS A 144 6.98 -16.03 -9.64
N LEU A 145 5.90 -15.47 -9.06
CA LEU A 145 5.37 -14.17 -9.43
C LEU A 145 6.21 -12.99 -8.90
N THR A 146 6.94 -13.17 -7.80
CA THR A 146 7.84 -12.17 -7.20
C THR A 146 9.30 -12.35 -7.62
N PHE A 147 9.59 -13.16 -8.63
CA PHE A 147 10.95 -13.33 -9.14
C PHE A 147 11.48 -12.00 -9.70
N ASP A 148 12.77 -11.69 -9.51
CA ASP A 148 13.40 -10.51 -10.12
C ASP A 148 13.61 -10.75 -11.61
N PHE A 149 12.60 -10.36 -12.40
CA PHE A 149 12.62 -10.55 -13.84
C PHE A 149 13.62 -9.63 -14.56
N ILE A 150 14.07 -8.54 -13.93
CA ILE A 150 14.89 -7.48 -14.57
C ILE A 150 16.37 -7.61 -14.17
N GLY A 151 16.67 -8.23 -13.02
CA GLY A 151 18.01 -8.30 -12.46
C GLY A 151 18.40 -7.04 -11.67
N THR A 152 17.40 -6.23 -11.32
CA THR A 152 17.52 -5.14 -10.37
C THR A 152 17.00 -5.67 -9.05
N SER A 153 17.89 -6.09 -8.17
CA SER A 153 17.54 -6.39 -6.78
C SER A 153 16.80 -5.17 -6.24
N THR A 154 15.48 -5.25 -6.17
CA THR A 154 14.67 -4.18 -5.61
C THR A 154 15.04 -4.10 -4.15
N ASP A 155 15.67 -3.00 -3.76
CA ASP A 155 15.87 -2.67 -2.36
C ASP A 155 14.51 -2.82 -1.65
N GLU A 156 14.46 -3.53 -0.53
CA GLU A 156 13.23 -3.72 0.26
C GLU A 156 12.70 -2.38 0.80
N SER A 157 13.51 -1.30 0.71
CA SER A 157 13.12 0.08 1.00
C SER A 157 12.32 0.78 -0.13
N SER A 158 12.18 0.16 -1.31
CA SER A 158 11.52 0.76 -2.48
C SER A 158 9.98 0.66 -2.43
N ASP A 159 9.30 1.64 -3.01
CA ASP A 159 7.82 1.75 -3.03
C ASP A 159 7.18 0.43 -3.55
N ASP A 160 6.43 -0.26 -2.67
CA ASP A 160 5.73 -1.54 -2.90
C ASP A 160 4.53 -1.38 -3.86
N LEU A 161 4.65 -0.50 -4.85
CA LEU A 161 3.64 -0.18 -5.85
C LEU A 161 4.17 -0.30 -7.29
N CYS A 162 5.42 -0.73 -7.45
CA CYS A 162 6.08 -1.00 -8.74
C CYS A 162 5.39 -2.09 -9.56
N THR A 163 5.35 -1.93 -10.88
CA THR A 163 4.85 -2.96 -11.81
C THR A 163 5.89 -4.06 -12.05
N VAL A 164 5.45 -5.30 -12.22
CA VAL A 164 6.28 -6.49 -12.49
C VAL A 164 6.46 -6.68 -14.00
N GLN A 165 7.71 -6.83 -14.43
CA GLN A 165 8.07 -7.01 -15.85
C GLN A 165 8.24 -8.49 -16.22
N ILE A 166 7.12 -9.22 -16.29
CA ILE A 166 7.13 -10.64 -16.66
C ILE A 166 7.50 -10.82 -18.16
N PRO A 167 8.32 -11.84 -18.52
CA PRO A 167 8.61 -12.21 -19.90
C PRO A 167 7.37 -12.45 -20.75
N THR A 168 7.45 -12.10 -22.04
CA THR A 168 6.35 -12.25 -23.00
C THR A 168 5.92 -13.70 -23.20
N SER A 169 6.80 -14.67 -22.96
CA SER A 169 6.48 -16.11 -23.00
C SER A 169 5.42 -16.53 -21.97
N TRP A 170 5.24 -15.76 -20.89
CA TRP A 170 4.23 -16.04 -19.86
C TRP A 170 2.86 -15.47 -20.20
N ARG A 171 2.78 -14.59 -21.21
CA ARG A 171 1.53 -13.92 -21.61
C ARG A 171 0.31 -14.86 -21.68
N PRO A 172 0.39 -16.09 -22.24
CA PRO A 172 -0.75 -17.00 -22.27
C PRO A 172 -1.40 -17.26 -20.90
N ALA A 173 -0.62 -17.32 -19.82
CA ALA A 173 -1.14 -17.57 -18.47
C ALA A 173 -2.01 -16.44 -17.91
N PHE A 174 -1.91 -15.23 -18.47
CA PHE A 174 -2.68 -14.07 -18.03
C PHE A 174 -3.80 -13.69 -19.01
N LEU A 175 -3.79 -14.23 -20.23
CA LEU A 175 -4.76 -13.89 -21.27
C LEU A 175 -6.08 -14.65 -21.15
N ASP A 176 -6.07 -15.90 -20.71
CA ASP A 176 -7.27 -16.74 -20.64
C ASP A 176 -8.12 -16.49 -19.38
N PHE A 177 -7.68 -15.57 -18.51
CA PHE A 177 -8.28 -15.22 -17.22
C PHE A 177 -8.40 -16.39 -16.24
N THR A 178 -7.98 -17.60 -16.60
CA THR A 178 -8.13 -18.80 -15.77
C THR A 178 -7.29 -18.69 -14.52
N THR A 179 -6.06 -18.18 -14.66
CA THR A 179 -5.15 -17.91 -13.55
C THR A 179 -5.74 -16.86 -12.61
N LEU A 180 -6.24 -15.73 -13.13
CA LEU A 180 -6.83 -14.69 -12.31
C LEU A 180 -8.06 -15.20 -11.54
N LYS A 181 -8.94 -15.92 -12.25
CA LYS A 181 -10.12 -16.55 -11.65
C LYS A 181 -9.74 -17.58 -10.59
N LEU A 182 -8.72 -18.42 -10.85
CA LEU A 182 -8.24 -19.42 -9.89
C LEU A 182 -7.92 -18.79 -8.54
N TYR A 183 -7.14 -17.70 -8.50
CA TYR A 183 -6.77 -17.10 -7.21
C TYR A 183 -7.92 -16.37 -6.53
N PHE A 184 -8.86 -15.78 -7.28
CA PHE A 184 -10.10 -15.28 -6.68
C PHE A 184 -10.93 -16.43 -6.09
N ASP A 185 -11.11 -17.54 -6.80
CA ASP A 185 -11.86 -18.69 -6.30
C ASP A 185 -11.17 -19.32 -5.06
N LEU A 186 -9.83 -19.38 -5.05
CA LEU A 186 -9.05 -19.84 -3.90
C LEU A 186 -9.25 -18.94 -2.69
N TYR A 187 -9.23 -17.61 -2.86
CA TYR A 187 -9.50 -16.68 -1.76
C TYR A 187 -10.87 -16.94 -1.12
N HIS A 188 -11.93 -17.19 -1.92
CA HIS A 188 -13.28 -17.41 -1.40
C HIS A 188 -13.49 -18.82 -0.81
N SER A 189 -12.64 -19.80 -1.16
CA SER A 189 -12.82 -21.19 -0.74
C SER A 189 -11.87 -21.64 0.37
N LEU A 190 -10.74 -20.96 0.55
CA LEU A 190 -9.72 -21.29 1.54
C LEU A 190 -10.00 -20.61 2.90
N PRO A 191 -9.55 -21.21 4.02
CA PRO A 191 -9.59 -20.55 5.33
C PRO A 191 -8.63 -19.35 5.39
N ASN A 192 -8.88 -18.43 6.34
CA ASN A 192 -8.09 -17.20 6.54
C ASN A 192 -6.57 -17.43 6.66
N THR A 193 -6.15 -18.56 7.23
CA THR A 193 -4.73 -18.97 7.33
C THR A 193 -4.03 -19.16 5.98
N LEU A 194 -4.79 -19.31 4.89
CA LEU A 194 -4.30 -19.60 3.53
C LEU A 194 -4.76 -18.56 2.51
N SER A 195 -5.96 -18.00 2.67
CA SER A 195 -6.54 -17.03 1.73
C SER A 195 -5.69 -15.77 1.55
N SER A 196 -4.92 -15.37 2.57
CA SER A 196 -4.00 -14.23 2.51
C SER A 196 -2.88 -14.46 1.50
N LEU A 197 -2.37 -15.69 1.39
CA LEU A 197 -1.39 -16.06 0.37
C LEU A 197 -2.01 -16.04 -1.04
N ALA A 198 -3.27 -16.44 -1.18
CA ALA A 198 -3.99 -16.33 -2.46
C ALA A 198 -4.16 -14.87 -2.88
N LEU A 199 -4.50 -13.96 -1.95
CA LEU A 199 -4.51 -12.53 -2.20
C LEU A 199 -3.11 -11.98 -2.55
N SER A 200 -2.06 -12.43 -1.86
CA SER A 200 -0.69 -12.05 -2.17
C SER A 200 -0.32 -12.40 -3.63
N CYS A 201 -0.74 -13.56 -4.13
CA CYS A 201 -0.62 -13.91 -5.55
C CYS A 201 -1.45 -12.98 -6.45
N LEU A 202 -2.69 -12.64 -6.08
CA LEU A 202 -3.51 -11.67 -6.82
C LEU A 202 -2.86 -10.29 -6.90
N VAL A 203 -2.22 -9.82 -5.83
CA VAL A 203 -1.46 -8.55 -5.83
C VAL A 203 -0.37 -8.57 -6.90
N GLN A 204 0.38 -9.67 -7.00
CA GLN A 204 1.42 -9.78 -8.02
C GLN A 204 0.85 -9.90 -9.43
N ILE A 205 -0.23 -10.67 -9.62
CA ILE A 205 -0.93 -10.78 -10.90
C ILE A 205 -1.48 -9.41 -11.35
N ALA A 206 -2.06 -8.63 -10.44
CA ALA A 206 -2.54 -7.27 -10.71
C ALA A 206 -1.40 -6.29 -11.01
N SER A 207 -0.18 -6.61 -10.56
CA SER A 207 1.03 -5.81 -10.78
C SER A 207 1.72 -6.10 -12.12
N VAL A 208 1.30 -7.12 -12.87
CA VAL A 208 1.86 -7.46 -14.18
C VAL A 208 1.72 -6.28 -15.13
N ARG A 209 2.86 -5.75 -15.60
CA ARG A 209 2.89 -4.50 -16.36
C ARG A 209 1.92 -4.54 -17.53
N ARG A 210 1.04 -3.54 -17.59
CA ARG A 210 0.00 -3.41 -18.62
C ARG A 210 0.47 -3.53 -20.08
N SER A 211 1.74 -3.25 -20.37
CA SER A 211 2.34 -3.37 -21.71
C SER A 211 2.47 -4.82 -22.18
N LEU A 212 2.29 -5.80 -21.29
CA LEU A 212 2.20 -7.20 -21.66
C LEU A 212 0.94 -7.48 -22.52
N PHE A 213 -0.08 -6.64 -22.42
CA PHE A 213 -1.39 -6.80 -23.08
C PHE A 213 -1.58 -5.77 -24.21
N SER A 214 -2.25 -6.17 -25.29
CA SER A 214 -2.82 -5.20 -26.25
C SER A 214 -3.97 -4.42 -25.60
N ASN A 215 -4.44 -3.34 -26.23
CA ASN A 215 -5.50 -2.51 -25.67
C ASN A 215 -6.81 -3.28 -25.40
N THR A 216 -7.20 -4.20 -26.29
CA THR A 216 -8.42 -4.99 -26.14
C THR A 216 -8.30 -6.06 -25.06
N GLU A 217 -7.17 -6.75 -24.98
CA GLU A 217 -6.91 -7.74 -23.92
C GLU A 217 -6.80 -7.07 -22.57
N ARG A 218 -6.17 -5.89 -22.51
CA ARG A 218 -6.02 -5.10 -21.29
C ARG A 218 -7.38 -4.69 -20.71
N ALA A 219 -8.30 -4.23 -21.56
CA ALA A 219 -9.65 -3.91 -21.14
C ALA A 219 -10.35 -5.13 -20.52
N LYS A 220 -10.27 -6.30 -21.18
CA LYS A 220 -10.87 -7.54 -20.65
C LYS A 220 -10.25 -7.97 -19.32
N PHE A 221 -8.92 -7.96 -19.22
CA PHE A 221 -8.21 -8.31 -17.99
C PHE A 221 -8.61 -7.38 -16.84
N LEU A 222 -8.65 -6.07 -17.10
CA LEU A 222 -9.04 -5.06 -16.12
C LEU A 222 -10.49 -5.27 -15.67
N THR A 223 -11.42 -5.56 -16.58
CA THR A 223 -12.81 -5.89 -16.24
C THR A 223 -12.89 -7.09 -15.29
N HIS A 224 -12.16 -8.18 -15.57
CA HIS A 224 -12.13 -9.35 -14.68
C HIS A 224 -11.52 -9.02 -13.31
N LEU A 225 -10.45 -8.24 -13.27
CA LEU A 225 -9.79 -7.83 -12.03
C LEU A 225 -10.73 -6.96 -11.16
N VAL A 226 -11.36 -5.95 -11.75
CA VAL A 226 -12.33 -5.07 -11.06
C VAL A 226 -13.54 -5.86 -10.58
N ASN A 227 -14.05 -6.80 -11.38
CA ASN A 227 -15.16 -7.66 -10.96
C ASN A 227 -14.79 -8.56 -9.77
N GLY A 228 -13.57 -9.11 -9.73
CA GLY A 228 -13.10 -9.89 -8.60
C GLY A 228 -12.95 -9.05 -7.32
N VAL A 229 -12.37 -7.85 -7.44
CA VAL A 229 -12.29 -6.88 -6.33
C VAL A 229 -13.69 -6.52 -5.81
N LYS A 230 -14.62 -6.23 -6.73
CA LYS A 230 -16.01 -5.92 -6.41
C LYS A 230 -16.67 -7.05 -5.63
N HIS A 231 -16.45 -8.30 -6.05
CA HIS A 231 -17.03 -9.47 -5.39
C HIS A 231 -16.52 -9.63 -3.95
N ILE A 232 -15.23 -9.37 -3.70
CA ILE A 232 -14.66 -9.35 -2.34
C ILE A 232 -15.32 -8.26 -1.49
N LEU A 233 -15.51 -7.05 -2.04
CA LEU A 233 -16.14 -5.94 -1.32
C LEU A 233 -17.62 -6.20 -0.99
N GLN A 234 -18.34 -6.91 -1.86
CA GLN A 234 -19.71 -7.35 -1.60
C GLN A 234 -19.79 -8.47 -0.54
N ASN A 235 -18.68 -9.20 -0.31
CA ASN A 235 -18.60 -10.33 0.63
C ASN A 235 -17.41 -10.16 1.60
N PRO A 236 -17.44 -9.14 2.48
CA PRO A 236 -16.25 -8.72 3.23
C PRO A 236 -15.88 -9.62 4.42
N GLN A 237 -16.51 -10.78 4.59
CA GLN A 237 -16.29 -11.64 5.77
C GLN A 237 -14.82 -12.03 5.96
N GLY A 238 -14.11 -12.33 4.86
CA GLY A 238 -12.68 -12.65 4.89
C GLY A 238 -11.78 -11.47 5.27
N LEU A 239 -12.25 -10.23 5.14
CA LEU A 239 -11.49 -9.01 5.46
C LEU A 239 -11.46 -8.69 6.96
N SER A 240 -12.13 -9.48 7.80
CA SER A 240 -11.97 -9.43 9.26
C SER A 240 -10.62 -9.96 9.72
N ASP A 241 -9.94 -10.75 8.89
CA ASP A 241 -8.57 -11.22 9.14
C ASP A 241 -7.54 -10.14 8.75
N PRO A 242 -6.57 -9.80 9.62
CA PRO A 242 -5.56 -8.76 9.34
C PRO A 242 -4.72 -9.03 8.09
N GLY A 243 -4.38 -10.30 7.81
CA GLY A 243 -3.56 -10.69 6.67
C GLY A 243 -4.31 -10.51 5.35
N ASN A 244 -5.56 -10.98 5.30
CA ASN A 244 -6.44 -10.74 4.15
C ASN A 244 -6.69 -9.26 3.92
N TYR A 245 -6.98 -8.51 5.00
CA TYR A 245 -7.23 -7.08 4.93
C TYR A 245 -6.03 -6.33 4.34
N HIS A 246 -4.83 -6.62 4.82
CA HIS A 246 -3.60 -6.00 4.34
C HIS A 246 -3.34 -6.29 2.85
N GLU A 247 -3.39 -7.57 2.45
CA GLU A 247 -3.17 -7.96 1.06
C GLU A 247 -4.26 -7.41 0.13
N PHE A 248 -5.49 -7.27 0.61
CA PHE A 248 -6.56 -6.64 -0.14
C PHE A 248 -6.34 -5.13 -0.34
N CYS A 249 -5.86 -4.40 0.68
CA CYS A 249 -5.47 -3.00 0.53
C CYS A 249 -4.34 -2.83 -0.50
N ARG A 250 -3.35 -3.73 -0.49
CA ARG A 250 -2.30 -3.79 -1.53
C ARG A 250 -2.90 -3.99 -2.92
N LEU A 251 -3.82 -4.94 -3.07
CA LEU A 251 -4.50 -5.25 -4.33
C LEU A 251 -5.25 -4.03 -4.88
N LEU A 252 -5.99 -3.31 -4.03
CA LEU A 252 -6.69 -2.08 -4.39
C LEU A 252 -5.73 -1.03 -4.95
N ALA A 253 -4.58 -0.82 -4.30
CA ALA A 253 -3.59 0.14 -4.78
C ALA A 253 -2.99 -0.23 -6.15
N ARG A 254 -2.92 -1.52 -6.49
CA ARG A 254 -2.44 -1.99 -7.81
C ARG A 254 -3.36 -1.63 -8.97
N LEU A 255 -4.67 -1.45 -8.72
CA LEU A 255 -5.62 -1.04 -9.75
C LEU A 255 -5.18 0.26 -10.44
N LYS A 256 -4.69 1.22 -9.66
CA LYS A 256 -4.28 2.53 -10.18
C LYS A 256 -2.77 2.65 -10.44
N SER A 257 -1.92 1.89 -9.75
CA SER A 257 -0.48 1.94 -10.02
C SER A 257 -0.12 1.33 -11.37
N ASN A 258 -0.90 0.36 -11.85
CA ASN A 258 -0.66 -0.31 -13.13
C ASN A 258 -1.55 0.25 -14.27
N TYR A 259 -2.83 0.56 -14.03
CA TYR A 259 -3.77 1.00 -15.07
C TYR A 259 -4.07 2.51 -15.00
N GLN A 260 -4.42 3.09 -16.15
CA GLN A 260 -4.78 4.51 -16.21
C GLN A 260 -6.22 4.71 -15.73
N LEU A 261 -6.51 5.85 -15.11
CA LEU A 261 -7.88 6.18 -14.68
C LEU A 261 -8.87 6.18 -15.86
N GLY A 262 -8.45 6.69 -17.02
CA GLY A 262 -9.27 6.65 -18.25
C GLY A 262 -9.63 5.23 -18.73
N GLU A 263 -8.93 4.19 -18.27
CA GLU A 263 -9.29 2.79 -18.56
C GLU A 263 -10.19 2.19 -17.48
N LEU A 264 -9.97 2.57 -16.22
CA LEU A 264 -10.81 2.16 -15.10
C LEU A 264 -12.25 2.62 -15.29
N VAL A 265 -12.46 3.88 -15.69
CA VAL A 265 -13.82 4.43 -15.90
C VAL A 265 -14.56 3.78 -17.07
N MET A 266 -13.84 3.10 -17.98
CA MET A 266 -14.43 2.38 -19.12
C MET A 266 -14.87 0.95 -18.76
N VAL A 267 -14.58 0.48 -17.53
CA VAL A 267 -15.07 -0.81 -17.05
C VAL A 267 -16.55 -0.67 -16.72
N GLU A 268 -17.38 -1.55 -17.29
CA GLU A 268 -18.84 -1.51 -17.15
C GLU A 268 -19.33 -1.36 -15.70
N ASN A 269 -18.70 -2.06 -14.76
CA ASN A 269 -19.04 -2.04 -13.34
C ASN A 269 -18.28 -1.00 -12.50
N TYR A 270 -17.58 -0.06 -13.14
CA TYR A 270 -16.79 0.96 -12.44
C TYR A 270 -17.59 1.76 -11.41
N PRO A 271 -18.79 2.29 -11.71
CA PRO A 271 -19.54 3.11 -10.75
C PRO A 271 -19.84 2.40 -9.42
N GLU A 272 -20.24 1.13 -9.49
CA GLU A 272 -20.47 0.31 -8.30
C GLU A 272 -19.16 -0.02 -7.58
N ALA A 273 -18.10 -0.36 -8.34
CA ALA A 273 -16.81 -0.70 -7.77
C ALA A 273 -16.18 0.48 -7.01
N ILE A 274 -16.18 1.68 -7.57
CA ILE A 274 -15.60 2.86 -6.90
C ILE A 274 -16.40 3.26 -5.66
N GLN A 275 -17.73 3.10 -5.68
CA GLN A 275 -18.57 3.31 -4.50
C GLN A 275 -18.22 2.33 -3.37
N LEU A 276 -18.08 1.05 -3.69
CA LEU A 276 -17.70 0.03 -2.71
C LEU A 276 -16.28 0.27 -2.15
N ILE A 277 -15.33 0.70 -3.01
CA ILE A 277 -13.97 1.06 -2.59
C ILE A 277 -13.99 2.29 -1.67
N ALA A 278 -14.83 3.30 -1.95
CA ALA A 278 -15.01 4.47 -1.10
C ALA A 278 -15.56 4.08 0.28
N ASN A 279 -16.65 3.32 0.30
CA ASN A 279 -17.25 2.81 1.54
C ASN A 279 -16.26 1.99 2.38
N PHE A 280 -15.49 1.12 1.72
CA PHE A 280 -14.44 0.35 2.37
C PHE A 280 -13.34 1.25 2.92
N THR A 281 -12.88 2.24 2.16
CA THR A 281 -11.83 3.18 2.58
C THR A 281 -12.28 3.99 3.80
N VAL A 282 -13.50 4.53 3.78
CA VAL A 282 -14.05 5.32 4.90
C VAL A 282 -14.09 4.49 6.19
N ARG A 283 -14.61 3.25 6.13
CA ARG A 283 -14.61 2.33 7.28
C ARG A 283 -13.20 1.97 7.74
N SER A 284 -12.29 1.74 6.80
CA SER A 284 -10.90 1.41 7.06
C SER A 284 -10.17 2.52 7.82
N LEU A 285 -10.42 3.79 7.46
CA LEU A 285 -9.84 4.96 8.12
C LEU A 285 -10.35 5.13 9.56
N GLN A 286 -11.62 4.80 9.81
CA GLN A 286 -12.21 4.81 11.15
C GLN A 286 -11.63 3.72 12.06
N MET A 287 -11.20 2.57 11.49
CA MET A 287 -10.56 1.46 12.21
C MET A 287 -9.03 1.59 12.26
N TRP A 288 -8.53 2.79 12.58
CA TRP A 288 -7.10 3.12 12.48
C TRP A 288 -6.18 2.23 13.35
N GLN A 289 -6.69 1.67 14.45
CA GLN A 289 -5.94 0.79 15.34
C GLN A 289 -5.62 -0.58 14.72
N PHE A 290 -6.40 -1.02 13.74
CA PHE A 290 -6.33 -2.41 13.25
C PHE A 290 -5.22 -2.64 12.23
N ALA A 291 -4.84 -1.62 11.45
CA ALA A 291 -3.88 -1.81 10.35
C ALA A 291 -3.25 -0.48 9.84
N PRO A 292 -2.36 0.15 10.62
CA PRO A 292 -1.72 1.42 10.26
C PRO A 292 -0.99 1.37 8.90
N ASN A 293 -0.24 0.29 8.65
CA ASN A 293 0.50 0.10 7.39
C ASN A 293 -0.40 -0.10 6.17
N SER A 294 -1.64 -0.55 6.36
CA SER A 294 -2.58 -0.79 5.25
C SER A 294 -3.23 0.49 4.75
N VAL A 295 -3.37 1.50 5.61
CA VAL A 295 -3.94 2.81 5.27
C VAL A 295 -3.15 3.50 4.16
N HIS A 296 -1.83 3.35 4.16
CA HIS A 296 -0.95 3.88 3.12
C HIS A 296 -1.38 3.47 1.70
N TYR A 297 -1.73 2.20 1.49
CA TYR A 297 -2.15 1.70 0.17
C TYR A 297 -3.47 2.31 -0.28
N LEU A 298 -4.41 2.49 0.64
CA LEU A 298 -5.71 3.10 0.34
C LEU A 298 -5.54 4.58 -0.01
N LEU A 299 -4.80 5.34 0.79
CA LEU A 299 -4.51 6.75 0.49
C LEU A 299 -3.72 6.91 -0.81
N SER A 300 -2.74 6.03 -1.07
CA SER A 300 -1.99 6.02 -2.34
C SER A 300 -2.89 5.76 -3.56
N LEU A 301 -3.87 4.86 -3.44
CA LEU A 301 -4.88 4.65 -4.47
C LEU A 301 -5.63 5.95 -4.79
N TRP A 302 -6.21 6.61 -3.79
CA TRP A 302 -6.97 7.85 -3.96
C TRP A 302 -6.10 9.00 -4.47
N GLN A 303 -4.92 9.19 -3.89
CA GLN A 303 -3.94 10.19 -4.31
C GLN A 303 -3.64 10.04 -5.80
N ARG A 304 -3.29 8.84 -6.26
CA ARG A 304 -2.94 8.58 -7.66
C ARG A 304 -4.14 8.68 -8.60
N MET A 305 -5.35 8.36 -8.13
CA MET A 305 -6.59 8.57 -8.89
C MET A 305 -6.81 10.07 -9.12
N VAL A 306 -6.81 10.88 -8.06
CA VAL A 306 -7.00 12.34 -8.13
C VAL A 306 -5.91 13.01 -8.97
N ALA A 307 -4.64 12.68 -8.74
CA ALA A 307 -3.52 13.24 -9.52
C ALA A 307 -3.62 12.94 -11.03
N SER A 308 -4.39 11.91 -11.41
CA SER A 308 -4.59 11.56 -12.82
C SER A 308 -5.78 12.23 -13.50
N VAL A 309 -6.67 12.89 -12.75
CA VAL A 309 -7.89 13.55 -13.27
C VAL A 309 -7.58 14.51 -14.43
N PRO A 310 -6.58 15.41 -14.34
CA PRO A 310 -6.29 16.36 -15.43
C PRO A 310 -5.90 15.70 -16.76
N TYR A 311 -5.52 14.42 -16.73
CA TYR A 311 -5.07 13.67 -17.90
C TYR A 311 -6.13 12.70 -18.43
N VAL A 312 -7.31 12.63 -17.81
CA VAL A 312 -8.40 11.77 -18.26
C VAL A 312 -9.06 12.39 -19.49
N LYS A 313 -9.04 11.64 -20.60
CA LYS A 313 -9.73 12.01 -21.85
C LYS A 313 -11.05 11.25 -22.05
N ALA A 314 -11.37 10.35 -21.13
CA ALA A 314 -12.60 9.57 -21.16
C ALA A 314 -13.82 10.46 -20.93
N THR A 315 -14.93 10.18 -21.62
CA THR A 315 -16.22 10.85 -21.42
C THR A 315 -16.96 10.33 -20.19
N GLU A 316 -16.66 9.10 -19.76
CA GLU A 316 -17.29 8.47 -18.60
C GLU A 316 -16.88 9.17 -17.29
N PRO A 317 -17.82 9.36 -16.34
CA PRO A 317 -17.56 10.07 -15.10
C PRO A 317 -16.62 9.27 -14.19
N HIS A 318 -15.57 9.93 -13.68
CA HIS A 318 -14.66 9.31 -12.72
C HIS A 318 -15.22 9.21 -11.30
N LEU A 319 -16.26 9.98 -10.94
CA LEU A 319 -16.93 9.99 -9.63
C LEU A 319 -16.05 10.36 -8.41
N LEU A 320 -14.78 10.71 -8.63
CA LEU A 320 -13.86 11.14 -7.56
C LEU A 320 -14.34 12.39 -6.81
N GLU A 321 -15.02 13.34 -7.47
CA GLU A 321 -15.60 14.54 -6.83
C GLU A 321 -16.71 14.20 -5.81
N THR A 322 -17.33 13.02 -5.96
CA THR A 322 -18.33 12.51 -5.02
C THR A 322 -17.68 11.91 -3.79
N TYR A 323 -16.66 11.04 -3.99
CA TYR A 323 -16.14 10.19 -2.92
C TYR A 323 -14.89 10.73 -2.21
N THR A 324 -14.08 11.57 -2.87
CA THR A 324 -12.87 12.15 -2.23
C THR A 324 -13.20 13.05 -1.04
N PRO A 325 -14.32 13.81 -0.99
CA PRO A 325 -14.73 14.51 0.23
C PRO A 325 -15.03 13.56 1.38
N GLU A 326 -15.68 12.42 1.11
CA GLU A 326 -16.02 11.42 2.14
C GLU A 326 -14.76 10.80 2.75
N VAL A 327 -13.79 10.43 1.90
CA VAL A 327 -12.49 9.89 2.32
C VAL A 327 -11.70 10.92 3.13
N THR A 328 -11.67 12.17 2.66
CA THR A 328 -10.97 13.27 3.36
C THR A 328 -11.60 13.53 4.72
N ASN A 329 -12.92 13.61 4.78
CA ASN A 329 -13.66 13.78 6.03
C ASN A 329 -13.37 12.64 7.01
N ALA A 330 -13.49 11.39 6.56
CA ALA A 330 -13.25 10.22 7.40
C ALA A 330 -11.81 10.17 7.95
N TYR A 331 -10.80 10.53 7.14
CA TYR A 331 -9.43 10.62 7.62
C TYR A 331 -9.32 11.66 8.74
N ILE A 332 -9.75 12.91 8.47
CA ILE A 332 -9.60 14.02 9.41
C ILE A 332 -10.33 13.71 10.72
N THR A 333 -11.60 13.32 10.66
CA THR A 333 -12.38 13.04 11.87
C THR A 333 -11.80 11.87 12.66
N SER A 334 -11.35 10.79 12.00
CA SER A 334 -10.73 9.65 12.68
C SER A 334 -9.47 10.03 13.47
N ARG A 335 -8.64 10.94 12.94
CA ARG A 335 -7.44 11.41 13.63
C ARG A 335 -7.79 12.28 14.84
N LEU A 336 -8.77 13.18 14.71
CA LEU A 336 -9.21 14.00 15.85
C LEU A 336 -9.89 13.19 16.95
N GLU A 337 -10.68 12.18 16.58
CA GLU A 337 -11.30 11.25 17.52
C GLU A 337 -10.23 10.38 18.22
N SER A 338 -9.19 9.97 17.49
CA SER A 338 -8.10 9.15 18.05
C SER A 338 -7.39 9.81 19.22
N VAL A 339 -7.22 11.14 19.21
CA VAL A 339 -6.57 11.89 20.30
C VAL A 339 -7.28 11.64 21.63
N SER A 340 -8.61 11.63 21.63
CA SER A 340 -9.38 11.41 22.85
C SER A 340 -9.14 10.02 23.45
N VAL A 341 -8.99 9.01 22.60
CA VAL A 341 -8.71 7.62 23.00
C VAL A 341 -7.26 7.50 23.50
N VAL A 342 -6.30 8.03 22.74
CA VAL A 342 -4.87 8.02 23.07
C VAL A 342 -4.62 8.66 24.44
N VAL A 343 -5.17 9.85 24.69
CA VAL A 343 -4.95 10.59 25.95
C VAL A 343 -5.63 9.91 27.14
N ARG A 344 -6.83 9.32 26.96
CA ARG A 344 -7.59 8.72 28.05
C ARG A 344 -7.14 7.30 28.40
N GLU A 345 -6.76 6.52 27.39
CA GLU A 345 -6.38 5.11 27.54
C GLU A 345 -4.86 4.90 27.59
N GLY A 346 -4.07 5.95 27.32
CA GLY A 346 -2.60 5.88 27.36
C GLY A 346 -2.02 5.02 26.24
N LEU A 347 -2.66 5.02 25.07
CA LEU A 347 -2.19 4.30 23.89
C LEU A 347 -1.00 5.03 23.23
N GLU A 348 -0.31 4.34 22.31
CA GLU A 348 0.72 4.94 21.47
C GLU A 348 0.11 6.06 20.60
N ASP A 349 0.74 7.23 20.63
CA ASP A 349 0.26 8.40 19.89
C ASP A 349 0.80 8.34 18.45
N PRO A 350 -0.07 8.32 17.41
CA PRO A 350 0.41 8.32 16.03
C PRO A 350 1.24 9.56 15.67
N LEU A 351 1.14 10.66 16.43
CA LEU A 351 1.99 11.85 16.25
C LEU A 351 3.46 11.62 16.63
N ASP A 352 3.80 10.51 17.29
CA ASP A 352 5.19 10.19 17.64
C ASP A 352 5.99 9.68 16.43
N ASP A 353 5.32 9.17 15.39
CA ASP A 353 5.93 8.82 14.09
C ASP A 353 5.65 9.90 13.03
N LEU A 354 6.39 11.01 13.13
CA LEU A 354 6.26 12.14 12.21
C LEU A 354 6.53 11.76 10.74
N GLY A 355 7.36 10.75 10.48
CA GLY A 355 7.65 10.28 9.13
C GLY A 355 6.43 9.64 8.48
N MET A 356 5.74 8.76 9.21
CA MET A 356 4.48 8.16 8.78
C MET A 356 3.38 9.22 8.63
N VAL A 357 3.27 10.15 9.59
CA VAL A 357 2.27 11.23 9.54
C VAL A 357 2.48 12.09 8.29
N GLN A 358 3.70 12.55 8.04
CA GLN A 358 4.02 13.37 6.88
C GLN A 358 3.68 12.63 5.58
N GLN A 359 4.03 11.34 5.47
CA GLN A 359 3.70 10.54 4.29
C GLN A 359 2.19 10.45 4.04
N GLN A 360 1.38 10.21 5.08
CA GLN A 360 -0.08 10.16 4.95
C GLN A 360 -0.67 11.52 4.59
N LEU A 361 -0.15 12.60 5.17
CA LEU A 361 -0.64 13.96 4.91
C LEU A 361 -0.25 14.45 3.51
N GLU A 362 0.89 14.05 2.97
CA GLU A 362 1.24 14.30 1.56
C GLU A 362 0.22 13.64 0.62
N GLN A 363 -0.19 12.40 0.90
CA GLN A 363 -1.23 11.71 0.13
C GLN A 363 -2.59 12.41 0.29
N LEU A 364 -2.98 12.72 1.54
CA LEU A 364 -4.24 13.39 1.86
C LEU A 364 -4.33 14.77 1.21
N SER A 365 -3.24 15.52 1.15
CA SER A 365 -3.21 16.87 0.57
C SER A 365 -3.70 16.87 -0.89
N VAL A 366 -3.30 15.87 -1.67
CA VAL A 366 -3.74 15.71 -3.06
C VAL A 366 -5.22 15.33 -3.10
N ILE A 367 -5.64 14.39 -2.24
CA ILE A 367 -7.04 13.91 -2.18
C ILE A 367 -7.99 15.06 -1.81
N GLY A 368 -7.69 15.80 -0.74
CA GLY A 368 -8.51 16.89 -0.23
C GLY A 368 -8.58 18.08 -1.19
N ARG A 369 -7.57 18.29 -2.05
CA ARG A 369 -7.59 19.33 -3.08
C ARG A 369 -8.41 18.96 -4.33
N CYS A 370 -8.92 17.72 -4.43
CA CYS A 370 -9.89 17.36 -5.48
C CYS A 370 -11.16 18.20 -5.39
N GLU A 371 -11.67 18.39 -4.16
CA GLU A 371 -12.87 19.17 -3.85
C GLU A 371 -12.55 20.17 -2.74
N TYR A 372 -11.62 21.08 -3.04
CA TYR A 372 -10.93 21.85 -2.00
C TYR A 372 -11.85 22.71 -1.14
N GLN A 373 -12.91 23.27 -1.72
CA GLN A 373 -13.91 24.04 -0.99
C GLN A 373 -14.56 23.25 0.16
N LYS A 374 -14.91 21.98 -0.09
CA LYS A 374 -15.51 21.11 0.93
C LYS A 374 -14.49 20.80 2.04
N THR A 375 -13.24 20.52 1.65
CA THR A 375 -12.13 20.27 2.58
C THR A 375 -11.86 21.48 3.48
N CYS A 376 -11.73 22.68 2.91
CA CYS A 376 -11.51 23.91 3.67
C CYS A 376 -12.67 24.22 4.61
N THR A 377 -13.91 24.04 4.16
CA THR A 377 -15.10 24.26 4.99
C THR A 377 -15.09 23.34 6.22
N LEU A 378 -14.75 22.06 6.03
CA LEU A 378 -14.61 21.09 7.12
C LEU A 378 -13.49 21.49 8.08
N LEU A 379 -12.30 21.83 7.57
CA LEU A 379 -11.16 22.23 8.39
C LEU A 379 -11.46 23.48 9.22
N VAL A 380 -12.10 24.48 8.62
CA VAL A 380 -12.55 25.70 9.33
C VAL A 380 -13.49 25.34 10.47
N GLN A 381 -14.51 24.51 10.22
CA GLN A 381 -15.48 24.14 11.23
C GLN A 381 -14.83 23.40 12.41
N LEU A 382 -14.00 22.40 12.13
CA LEU A 382 -13.33 21.60 13.15
C LEU A 382 -12.30 22.41 13.94
N PHE A 383 -11.55 23.28 13.26
CA PHE A 383 -10.57 24.16 13.90
C PHE A 383 -11.23 25.18 14.80
N ASP A 384 -12.27 25.88 14.31
CA ASP A 384 -12.96 26.89 15.11
C ASP A 384 -13.60 26.23 16.35
N GLN A 385 -14.15 25.01 16.22
CA GLN A 385 -14.68 24.26 17.36
C GLN A 385 -13.60 23.91 18.40
N ALA A 386 -12.46 23.35 17.97
CA ALA A 386 -11.37 22.96 18.85
C ALA A 386 -10.71 24.19 19.52
N ALA A 387 -10.41 25.23 18.75
CA ALA A 387 -9.77 26.45 19.25
C ALA A 387 -10.65 27.21 20.25
N ASN A 388 -11.97 27.29 20.00
CA ASN A 388 -12.91 27.90 20.94
C ASN A 388 -13.00 27.11 22.26
N THR A 389 -12.95 25.79 22.19
CA THR A 389 -12.97 24.92 23.38
C THR A 389 -11.68 25.07 24.18
N TYR A 390 -10.53 25.06 23.49
CA TYR A 390 -9.21 25.27 24.08
C TYR A 390 -9.10 26.63 24.79
N SER A 391 -9.50 27.72 24.13
CA SER A 391 -9.48 29.08 24.72
C SER A 391 -10.34 29.19 25.98
N LYS A 392 -11.52 28.55 26.00
CA LYS A 392 -12.38 28.49 27.20
C LYS A 392 -11.72 27.74 28.35
N LEU A 393 -11.07 26.60 28.06
CA LEU A 393 -10.37 25.80 29.07
C LEU A 393 -9.19 26.54 29.69
N LEU A 394 -8.43 27.32 28.90
CA LEU A 394 -7.31 28.13 29.40
C LEU A 394 -7.75 29.23 30.38
N SER A 395 -8.96 29.78 30.19
CA SER A 395 -9.50 30.84 31.07
C SER A 395 -9.99 30.35 32.44
N GLN A 396 -10.05 29.03 32.67
CA GLN A 396 -10.61 28.43 33.88
C GLN A 396 -9.53 27.78 34.75
N ASN A 397 -9.64 27.88 36.08
CA ASN A 397 -8.71 27.22 37.00
C ASN A 397 -8.77 25.69 36.82
N ALA A 398 -7.62 25.07 36.59
CA ALA A 398 -7.51 23.69 36.13
C ALA A 398 -7.85 22.65 37.22
N SER A 399 -9.03 22.02 37.11
CA SER A 399 -9.30 20.72 37.72
C SER A 399 -8.60 19.59 36.95
N PRO A 400 -8.33 18.42 37.57
CA PRO A 400 -7.71 17.28 36.89
C PRO A 400 -8.45 16.82 35.63
N SER A 401 -9.79 16.86 35.63
CA SER A 401 -10.61 16.54 34.46
C SER A 401 -10.45 17.56 33.33
N GLN A 402 -10.29 18.85 33.66
CA GLN A 402 -10.02 19.90 32.67
C GLN A 402 -8.61 19.78 32.08
N GLN A 403 -7.63 19.27 32.83
CA GLN A 403 -6.28 19.03 32.30
C GLN A 403 -6.27 17.93 31.23
N ILE A 404 -7.07 16.87 31.40
CA ILE A 404 -7.23 15.82 30.38
C ILE A 404 -7.88 16.41 29.12
N GLU A 405 -8.96 17.16 29.28
CA GLU A 405 -9.64 17.78 28.14
C GLU A 405 -8.74 18.80 27.43
N LEU A 406 -7.93 19.54 28.17
CA LEU A 406 -6.95 20.47 27.60
C LEU A 406 -5.93 19.73 26.71
N ARG A 407 -5.37 18.60 27.17
CA ARG A 407 -4.48 17.75 26.36
C ARG A 407 -5.15 17.19 25.11
N ILE A 408 -6.43 16.84 25.20
CA ILE A 408 -7.21 16.38 24.04
C ILE A 408 -7.32 17.51 23.01
N GLN A 409 -7.66 18.73 23.45
CA GLN A 409 -7.74 19.88 22.55
C GLN A 409 -6.38 20.24 21.95
N GLU A 410 -5.29 20.18 22.73
CA GLU A 410 -3.93 20.37 22.22
C GLU A 410 -3.62 19.36 21.09
N GLY A 411 -3.84 18.07 21.31
CA GLY A 411 -3.60 17.05 20.29
C GLY A 411 -4.50 17.20 19.05
N GLN A 412 -5.76 17.59 19.23
CA GLN A 412 -6.67 17.85 18.10
C GLN A 412 -6.20 19.06 17.28
N LEU A 413 -5.78 20.14 17.94
CA LEU A 413 -5.21 21.30 17.27
C LEU A 413 -3.88 20.98 16.59
N THR A 414 -3.02 20.16 17.20
CA THR A 414 -1.78 19.67 16.57
C THR A 414 -2.07 18.97 15.25
N TRP A 415 -3.01 18.01 15.24
CA TRP A 415 -3.44 17.34 14.01
C TRP A 415 -3.98 18.32 12.96
N LEU A 416 -4.85 19.25 13.37
CA LEU A 416 -5.41 20.24 12.47
C LEU A 416 -4.34 21.16 11.87
N VAL A 417 -3.36 21.61 12.65
CA VAL A 417 -2.26 22.45 12.14
C VAL A 417 -1.42 21.68 11.13
N TYR A 418 -1.07 20.42 11.40
CA TYR A 418 -0.37 19.58 10.42
C TYR A 418 -1.20 19.38 9.14
N ILE A 419 -2.49 19.03 9.27
CA ILE A 419 -3.38 18.81 8.11
C ILE A 419 -3.54 20.08 7.29
N ILE A 420 -3.74 21.24 7.93
CA ILE A 420 -3.84 22.55 7.25
C ILE A 420 -2.53 22.87 6.54
N GLY A 421 -1.39 22.69 7.21
CA GLY A 421 -0.07 22.90 6.61
C GLY A 421 0.12 22.05 5.36
N SER A 422 -0.16 20.74 5.44
CA SER A 422 -0.06 19.84 4.30
C SER A 422 -1.08 20.16 3.20
N ALA A 423 -2.32 20.54 3.55
CA ALA A 423 -3.31 20.95 2.57
C ALA A 423 -2.81 22.13 1.74
N ILE A 424 -2.28 23.17 2.38
CA ILE A 424 -1.65 24.34 1.73
C ILE A 424 -0.44 23.90 0.89
N GLY A 425 0.46 23.12 1.49
CA GLY A 425 1.68 22.63 0.86
C GLY A 425 1.46 21.72 -0.35
N GLY A 426 0.30 21.08 -0.45
CA GLY A 426 -0.13 20.25 -1.58
C GLY A 426 -0.55 21.04 -2.83
N ARG A 427 -0.51 22.38 -2.79
CA ARG A 427 -0.80 23.22 -3.96
C ARG A 427 0.22 22.98 -5.07
N VAL A 428 -0.25 22.56 -6.25
CA VAL A 428 0.57 22.40 -7.46
C VAL A 428 0.68 23.73 -8.20
N SER A 429 1.89 24.16 -8.56
CA SER A 429 2.19 25.48 -9.15
C SER A 429 1.42 25.82 -10.43
N PHE A 430 0.93 24.82 -11.18
CA PHE A 430 0.18 25.02 -12.42
C PHE A 430 -1.33 25.21 -12.22
N ASN A 431 -1.86 25.05 -11.00
CA ASN A 431 -3.29 25.16 -10.69
C ASN A 431 -3.59 26.34 -9.75
N SER A 432 -2.99 27.51 -10.05
CA SER A 432 -3.17 28.74 -9.28
C SER A 432 -4.58 29.32 -9.51
N ASN A 433 -5.56 28.85 -8.71
CA ASN A 433 -6.89 29.44 -8.62
C ASN A 433 -6.89 30.51 -7.51
N GLU A 434 -7.32 31.74 -7.83
CA GLU A 434 -7.43 32.81 -6.83
C GLU A 434 -8.41 32.46 -5.70
N GLU A 435 -9.44 31.64 -5.98
CA GLU A 435 -10.38 31.19 -4.94
C GLU A 435 -9.70 30.26 -3.92
N HIS A 436 -8.78 29.42 -4.39
CA HIS A 436 -7.99 28.57 -3.50
C HIS A 436 -7.07 29.42 -2.61
N ASP A 437 -6.51 30.50 -3.15
CA ASP A 437 -5.73 31.46 -2.36
C ASP A 437 -6.57 32.16 -1.27
N ALA A 438 -7.83 32.50 -1.56
CA ALA A 438 -8.70 33.05 -0.52
C ALA A 438 -8.98 32.04 0.60
N MET A 439 -9.23 30.77 0.25
CA MET A 439 -9.41 29.69 1.22
C MET A 439 -8.15 29.39 2.04
N ASP A 440 -6.99 29.36 1.38
CA ASP A 440 -5.69 29.18 2.04
C ASP A 440 -5.47 30.33 3.04
N GLY A 441 -5.81 31.57 2.69
CA GLY A 441 -5.77 32.72 3.61
C GLY A 441 -6.63 32.55 4.86
N GLU A 442 -7.86 32.03 4.74
CA GLU A 442 -8.75 31.74 5.88
C GLU A 442 -8.15 30.72 6.86
N LEU A 443 -7.51 29.67 6.33
CA LEU A 443 -6.87 28.64 7.15
C LEU A 443 -5.60 29.17 7.83
N VAL A 444 -4.77 29.92 7.10
CA VAL A 444 -3.55 30.55 7.65
C VAL A 444 -3.89 31.51 8.78
N CYS A 445 -4.93 32.34 8.63
CA CYS A 445 -5.37 33.27 9.67
C CYS A 445 -5.65 32.54 10.99
N ARG A 446 -6.35 31.40 10.93
CA ARG A 446 -6.69 30.58 12.10
C ARG A 446 -5.46 30.00 12.80
N VAL A 447 -4.53 29.46 12.03
CA VAL A 447 -3.28 28.90 12.58
C VAL A 447 -2.44 29.99 13.26
N LEU A 448 -2.32 31.18 12.65
CA LEU A 448 -1.59 32.30 13.24
C LEU A 448 -2.29 32.90 14.47
N GLN A 449 -3.63 32.90 14.51
CA GLN A 449 -4.37 33.30 15.71
C GLN A 449 -4.16 32.32 16.86
N LEU A 450 -4.17 31.01 16.57
CA LEU A 450 -3.85 29.99 17.55
C LEU A 450 -2.42 30.15 18.08
N MET A 451 -1.44 30.45 17.21
CA MET A 451 -0.07 30.71 17.62
C MET A 451 0.03 31.84 18.65
N ASN A 452 -0.64 32.98 18.41
CA ASN A 452 -0.64 34.08 19.38
C ASN A 452 -1.26 33.66 20.73
N LEU A 453 -2.27 32.79 20.69
CA LEU A 453 -2.92 32.26 21.88
C LEU A 453 -1.99 31.30 22.65
N THR A 454 -1.28 30.40 21.97
CA THR A 454 -0.32 29.49 22.63
C THR A 454 0.91 30.23 23.15
N ASP A 455 1.43 31.22 22.41
CA ASP A 455 2.56 32.04 22.82
C ASP A 455 2.30 32.80 24.12
N SER A 456 1.08 33.32 24.28
CA SER A 456 0.67 34.00 25.50
C SER A 456 0.64 33.07 26.73
N GLY A 457 0.50 31.76 26.52
CA GLY A 457 0.41 30.72 27.55
C GLY A 457 1.71 29.96 27.83
N LEU A 458 2.78 30.17 27.04
CA LEU A 458 4.06 29.43 27.12
C LEU A 458 4.68 29.42 28.53
N ALA A 459 4.49 30.47 29.32
CA ALA A 459 5.02 30.58 30.68
C ALA A 459 4.31 29.66 31.70
N GLN A 460 3.14 29.12 31.38
CA GLN A 460 2.28 28.36 32.30
C GLN A 460 2.06 26.90 31.85
N ALA A 461 1.84 26.67 30.56
CA ALA A 461 1.68 25.35 29.98
C ALA A 461 1.94 25.42 28.46
N GLY A 462 2.94 24.68 27.97
CA GLY A 462 3.25 24.57 26.55
C GLY A 462 3.08 23.13 26.05
N CYS A 463 2.65 22.98 24.79
CA CYS A 463 2.56 21.70 24.12
C CYS A 463 3.62 21.60 23.00
N GLU A 464 4.69 20.85 23.24
CA GLU A 464 5.79 20.66 22.29
C GLU A 464 5.31 20.18 20.92
N LYS A 465 4.37 19.23 20.87
CA LYS A 465 3.86 18.69 19.60
C LYS A 465 3.15 19.76 18.77
N LEU A 466 2.40 20.65 19.42
CA LEU A 466 1.73 21.77 18.75
C LEU A 466 2.74 22.80 18.21
N GLU A 467 3.84 23.03 18.93
CA GLU A 467 4.92 23.89 18.48
C GLU A 467 5.65 23.31 17.26
N LEU A 468 5.94 22.00 17.27
CA LEU A 468 6.49 21.31 16.10
C LEU A 468 5.54 21.34 14.90
N ALA A 469 4.23 21.24 15.12
CA ALA A 469 3.23 21.41 14.06
C ALA A 469 3.24 22.81 13.47
N MET A 470 3.41 23.84 14.32
CA MET A 470 3.52 25.24 13.87
C MET A 470 4.75 25.46 12.98
N LEU A 471 5.90 24.89 13.35
CA LEU A 471 7.12 24.94 12.53
C LEU A 471 6.92 24.24 11.18
N SER A 472 6.31 23.05 11.18
CA SER A 472 5.97 22.34 9.94
C SER A 472 5.02 23.15 9.06
N PHE A 473 4.02 23.82 9.66
CA PHE A 473 3.12 24.69 8.94
C PHE A 473 3.85 25.87 8.27
N PHE A 474 4.81 26.51 8.95
CA PHE A 474 5.61 27.59 8.36
C PHE A 474 6.43 27.12 7.17
N GLU A 475 6.99 25.91 7.23
CA GLU A 475 7.71 25.33 6.11
C GLU A 475 6.79 25.16 4.88
N GLN A 476 5.59 24.63 5.08
CA GLN A 476 4.61 24.45 4.00
C GLN A 476 4.11 25.80 3.45
N PHE A 477 3.83 26.77 4.31
CA PHE A 477 3.45 28.12 3.89
C PHE A 477 4.58 28.76 3.08
N ARG A 478 5.82 28.69 3.58
CA ARG A 478 7.00 29.25 2.92
C ARG A 478 7.19 28.66 1.53
N LYS A 479 7.06 27.34 1.40
CA LYS A 479 7.19 26.62 0.12
C LYS A 479 6.24 27.15 -0.96
N ILE A 480 5.06 27.63 -0.58
CA ILE A 480 4.00 28.02 -1.51
C ILE A 480 3.85 29.53 -1.69
N TYR A 481 4.03 30.32 -0.63
CA TYR A 481 3.67 31.73 -0.58
C TYR A 481 4.83 32.68 -0.27
N VAL A 482 6.06 32.19 -0.12
CA VAL A 482 7.28 32.99 0.11
C VAL A 482 8.30 32.72 -1.01
N GLY A 483 8.66 33.73 -1.81
CA GLY A 483 9.62 33.62 -2.91
C GLY A 483 9.26 34.37 -4.21
N ASP A 484 10.23 34.49 -5.13
CA ASP A 484 10.19 35.37 -6.31
C ASP A 484 9.09 35.03 -7.35
N SER A 485 8.55 33.81 -7.34
CA SER A 485 7.55 33.33 -8.30
C SER A 485 6.10 33.58 -7.87
N ILE A 486 5.85 34.14 -6.69
CA ILE A 486 4.51 34.38 -6.16
C ILE A 486 3.99 35.74 -6.63
N GLN A 487 2.76 35.76 -7.14
CA GLN A 487 2.08 37.00 -7.47
C GLN A 487 1.91 37.83 -6.19
N LYS A 488 2.55 39.01 -6.13
CA LYS A 488 2.47 39.97 -5.02
C LYS A 488 1.03 40.40 -4.64
N ASN A 489 0.03 40.05 -5.45
CA ASN A 489 -1.39 40.31 -5.25
C ASN A 489 -2.24 39.05 -4.93
N SER A 490 -1.64 37.96 -4.45
CA SER A 490 -2.41 36.76 -4.07
C SER A 490 -3.49 37.09 -3.03
N LYS A 491 -4.68 36.50 -3.17
CA LYS A 491 -5.80 36.68 -2.23
C LYS A 491 -5.47 36.20 -0.80
N VAL A 492 -4.45 35.35 -0.62
CA VAL A 492 -3.93 34.99 0.71
C VAL A 492 -3.50 36.23 1.48
N TYR A 493 -2.61 37.05 0.91
CA TYR A 493 -2.08 38.24 1.59
C TYR A 493 -3.15 39.29 1.82
N ARG A 494 -4.14 39.40 0.91
CA ARG A 494 -5.31 40.24 1.14
C ARG A 494 -6.06 39.80 2.41
N ARG A 495 -6.28 38.51 2.57
CA ARG A 495 -7.00 38.00 3.73
C ARG A 495 -6.21 38.16 5.04
N LEU A 496 -4.89 37.93 4.98
CA LEU A 496 -3.99 38.15 6.11
C LEU A 496 -3.93 39.63 6.52
N SER A 497 -3.94 40.55 5.55
CA SER A 497 -4.02 41.98 5.80
C SER A 497 -5.32 42.35 6.53
N GLU A 498 -6.46 41.85 6.04
CA GLU A 498 -7.78 42.14 6.61
C GLU A 498 -7.95 41.63 8.05
N VAL A 499 -7.43 40.43 8.37
CA VAL A 499 -7.65 39.77 9.66
C VAL A 499 -6.54 40.02 10.67
N LEU A 500 -5.28 40.07 10.22
CA LEU A 500 -4.09 40.13 11.07
C LEU A 500 -3.22 41.37 10.84
N GLY A 501 -3.54 42.20 9.85
CA GLY A 501 -2.72 43.36 9.47
C GLY A 501 -1.40 42.99 8.80
N LEU A 502 -1.23 41.74 8.35
CA LEU A 502 -0.02 41.26 7.67
C LEU A 502 -0.15 41.49 6.16
N ASN A 503 0.49 42.55 5.68
CA ASN A 503 0.28 43.05 4.32
C ASN A 503 1.18 42.41 3.26
N ASP A 504 2.33 41.89 3.66
CA ASP A 504 3.33 41.36 2.75
C ASP A 504 4.13 40.20 3.35
N GLU A 505 4.93 39.57 2.50
CA GLU A 505 5.83 38.46 2.83
C GLU A 505 6.79 38.82 3.97
N ALA A 506 7.33 40.04 3.99
CA ALA A 506 8.30 40.46 5.00
C ALA A 506 7.65 40.52 6.40
N MET A 507 6.41 41.01 6.49
CA MET A 507 5.65 40.99 7.73
C MET A 507 5.38 39.56 8.21
N VAL A 508 5.00 38.64 7.33
CA VAL A 508 4.78 37.23 7.70
C VAL A 508 6.08 36.57 8.16
N LEU A 509 7.20 36.79 7.45
CA LEU A 509 8.51 36.30 7.86
C LEU A 509 8.96 36.86 9.21
N SER A 510 8.61 38.11 9.53
CA SER A 510 8.90 38.68 10.85
C SER A 510 8.17 37.95 11.98
N VAL A 511 6.94 37.47 11.73
CA VAL A 511 6.19 36.63 12.67
C VAL A 511 6.90 35.30 12.87
N PHE A 512 7.41 34.69 11.79
CA PHE A 512 8.12 33.41 11.85
C PHE A 512 9.45 33.50 12.60
N ILE A 513 10.17 34.64 12.49
CA ILE A 513 11.44 34.86 13.20
C ILE A 513 11.22 35.14 14.69
N ARG A 514 10.09 35.74 15.04
CA ARG A 514 9.75 36.04 16.44
C ARG A 514 9.35 34.79 17.22
N LYS A 515 8.74 33.82 16.52
CA LYS A 515 8.44 32.49 17.04
C LYS A 515 9.75 31.70 17.16
#